data_AF-A0A933W8Y0-F1
#
_entry.id   AF-A0A933W8Y0-F1
#
_cell.length_a   1.000
_cell.length_b   1.000
_cell.length_c   1.000
_cell.angle_alpha   90.00
_cell.angle_beta   90.00
_cell.angle_gamma   90.00
#
_symmetry.space_group_name_H-M   'P 1'
#
loop_
_entity.id
_entity.type
_entity.pdbx_description
1 polymer ?
#
loop_
_entity_poly.entity_id
_entity_poly.type
_entity_poly.pdbx_seq_one_letter_code
_entity_poly.pdbx_strand_id
1 'polypeptide(L)'
;MPVRYSIDPETQVIHTRMIGEMTSADLQSHFEELQGDPKCTGTLYVLLDAIELTSIPTVGMIQFTKDMVELMRGRVKFAAVAVAAVNSAQFGMFRLGQVILEPIFGPTNVFRDLDSARDWLERQRASRR
;
A
#
# COMPACT_ATOMS: atom_id res chain seq x y z
N MET A 1 -9.13 -3.48 14.36
CA MET A 1 -8.27 -2.90 13.32
C MET A 1 -8.59 -3.56 11.98
N PRO A 2 -9.21 -2.81 11.05
CA PRO A 2 -9.52 -3.28 9.71
C PRO A 2 -8.27 -3.43 8.84
N VAL A 3 -7.15 -2.81 9.23
CA VAL A 3 -5.85 -2.93 8.57
C VAL A 3 -4.96 -3.87 9.38
N ARG A 4 -4.34 -4.83 8.70
CA ARG A 4 -3.28 -5.69 9.25
C ARG A 4 -2.11 -5.68 8.29
N TYR A 5 -0.88 -5.72 8.80
CA TYR A 5 0.28 -5.85 7.92
C TYR A 5 1.31 -6.83 8.46
N SER A 6 2.19 -7.24 7.56
CA SER A 6 3.41 -7.98 7.88
C SER A 6 4.53 -7.50 6.96
N ILE A 7 5.76 -7.49 7.47
CA ILE A 7 6.96 -7.17 6.69
C ILE A 7 7.82 -8.42 6.60
N ASP A 8 8.01 -8.92 5.40
CA ASP A 8 8.92 -10.02 5.11
C ASP A 8 10.33 -9.45 4.90
N PRO A 9 11.29 -9.77 5.79
CA PRO A 9 12.66 -9.25 5.70
C PRO A 9 13.45 -9.87 4.54
N GLU A 10 13.13 -11.08 4.09
CA GLU A 10 13.83 -11.73 2.97
C GLU A 10 13.42 -11.10 1.64
N THR A 11 12.12 -10.84 1.51
CA THR A 11 11.58 -10.26 0.28
C THR A 11 11.52 -8.74 0.28
N GLN A 12 11.65 -8.10 1.45
CA GLN A 12 11.47 -6.65 1.64
C GLN A 12 10.08 -6.20 1.19
N VAL A 13 9.07 -7.06 1.38
CA VAL A 13 7.67 -6.80 1.01
C VAL A 13 6.86 -6.52 2.28
N ILE A 14 6.18 -5.38 2.29
CA ILE A 14 5.07 -5.11 3.20
C ILE A 14 3.82 -5.69 2.56
N HIS A 15 3.19 -6.66 3.22
CA HIS A 15 1.87 -7.13 2.86
C HIS A 15 0.85 -6.53 3.82
N THR A 16 0.05 -5.59 3.32
CA THR A 16 -1.03 -4.93 4.06
C THR A 16 -2.36 -5.47 3.58
N ARG A 17 -3.19 -5.99 4.50
CA ARG A 17 -4.54 -6.45 4.23
C ARG A 17 -5.56 -5.55 4.91
N MET A 18 -6.55 -5.11 4.15
CA MET A 18 -7.64 -4.24 4.60
C MET A 18 -8.97 -4.97 4.47
N ILE A 19 -9.71 -5.06 5.58
CA ILE A 19 -10.91 -5.86 5.72
C ILE A 19 -12.02 -5.00 6.34
N GLY A 20 -13.20 -5.04 5.74
CA GLY A 20 -14.38 -4.36 6.26
C GLY A 20 -14.34 -2.84 6.08
N GLU A 21 -14.92 -2.13 7.04
CA GLU A 21 -15.00 -0.68 7.00
C GLU A 21 -13.72 -0.07 7.55
N MET A 22 -13.04 0.75 6.74
CA MET A 22 -11.85 1.50 7.13
C MET A 22 -12.19 2.98 7.31
N THR A 23 -11.78 3.54 8.44
CA THR A 23 -11.88 4.96 8.76
C THR A 23 -10.51 5.66 8.63
N SER A 24 -10.49 6.99 8.64
CA SER A 24 -9.22 7.75 8.63
C SER A 24 -8.39 7.50 9.89
N ALA A 25 -9.03 7.20 11.04
CA ALA A 25 -8.34 6.86 12.28
C ALA A 25 -7.62 5.50 12.18
N ASP A 26 -8.22 4.53 11.50
CA ASP A 26 -7.58 3.24 11.22
C ASP A 26 -6.35 3.42 10.33
N LEU A 27 -6.46 4.27 9.32
CA LEU A 27 -5.35 4.60 8.42
C LEU A 27 -4.21 5.31 9.16
N GLN A 28 -4.54 6.26 10.05
CA GLN A 28 -3.56 6.91 10.91
C GLN A 28 -2.85 5.90 11.80
N SER A 29 -3.62 5.04 12.49
CA SER A 29 -3.07 4.01 13.39
C SER A 29 -2.10 3.08 12.63
N HIS A 30 -2.46 2.70 11.39
CA HIS A 30 -1.59 1.88 10.55
C HIS A 30 -0.23 2.55 10.25
N PHE A 31 -0.22 3.85 9.94
CA PHE A 31 1.04 4.56 9.71
C PHE A 31 1.85 4.76 10.98
N GLU A 32 1.21 4.98 12.13
CA GLU A 32 1.90 5.04 13.43
C GLU A 32 2.59 3.71 13.76
N GLU A 33 1.92 2.58 13.51
CA GLU A 33 2.51 1.25 13.66
C GLU A 33 3.70 1.04 12.71
N LEU A 34 3.56 1.39 11.42
CA LEU A 34 4.64 1.28 10.44
C LEU A 34 5.84 2.17 10.80
N GLN A 35 5.61 3.37 11.33
CA GLN A 35 6.68 4.23 11.82
C GLN A 35 7.39 3.63 13.04
N GLY A 36 6.65 2.92 13.91
CA GLY A 36 7.21 2.20 15.05
C GLY A 36 7.99 0.94 14.66
N ASP A 37 7.66 0.28 13.56
CA ASP A 37 8.22 -1.03 13.20
C ASP A 37 9.70 -0.92 12.73
N PRO A 38 10.68 -1.48 13.46
CA PRO A 38 12.09 -1.46 13.06
C PRO A 38 12.37 -2.13 11.71
N LYS A 39 11.48 -3.02 11.24
CA LYS A 39 11.57 -3.65 9.91
C LYS A 39 11.14 -2.71 8.78
N CYS A 40 10.43 -1.63 9.10
CA CYS A 40 10.04 -0.61 8.13
C CYS A 40 11.22 0.36 7.89
N THR A 41 12.25 -0.09 7.19
CA THR A 41 13.42 0.71 6.83
C THR A 41 14.04 0.22 5.52
N GLY A 42 14.83 1.08 4.87
CA GLY A 42 15.49 0.74 3.62
C GLY A 42 14.56 0.84 2.42
N THR A 43 14.72 -0.06 1.44
CA THR A 43 13.91 -0.07 0.23
C THR A 43 12.87 -1.19 0.31
N LEU A 44 11.59 -0.82 0.40
CA LEU A 44 10.48 -1.76 0.57
C LEU A 44 9.52 -1.74 -0.63
N TYR A 45 8.83 -2.85 -0.82
CA TYR A 45 7.77 -3.03 -1.80
C TYR A 45 6.46 -3.24 -1.07
N VAL A 46 5.34 -2.75 -1.60
CA VAL A 46 4.04 -2.88 -0.91
C VAL A 46 3.09 -3.71 -1.74
N LEU A 47 2.57 -4.77 -1.14
CA LEU A 47 1.40 -5.50 -1.61
C LEU A 47 0.23 -5.11 -0.72
N LEU A 48 -0.78 -4.48 -1.29
CA LEU A 48 -1.97 -4.03 -0.59
C LEU A 48 -3.17 -4.86 -1.06
N ASP A 49 -3.67 -5.69 -0.16
CA ASP A 49 -4.85 -6.52 -0.33
C ASP A 49 -6.08 -5.78 0.22
N ALA A 50 -6.90 -5.26 -0.69
CA ALA A 50 -8.16 -4.59 -0.40
C ALA A 50 -9.38 -5.41 -0.86
N ILE A 51 -9.22 -6.72 -1.08
CA ILE A 51 -10.30 -7.55 -1.64
C ILE A 51 -11.51 -7.59 -0.72
N GLU A 52 -11.28 -7.63 0.60
CA GLU A 52 -12.32 -7.68 1.63
C GLU A 52 -12.64 -6.32 2.23
N LEU A 53 -12.10 -5.23 1.68
CA LEU A 53 -12.50 -3.88 2.07
C LEU A 53 -13.96 -3.67 1.66
N THR A 54 -14.76 -3.04 2.50
CA THR A 54 -16.15 -2.69 2.18
C THR A 54 -16.36 -1.18 2.06
N SER A 55 -15.52 -0.36 2.70
CA SER A 55 -15.54 1.09 2.50
C SER A 55 -14.87 1.50 1.18
N ILE A 56 -15.21 2.70 0.69
CA ILE A 56 -14.58 3.28 -0.50
C ILE A 56 -13.52 4.26 -0.02
N PRO A 57 -12.24 4.12 -0.45
CA PRO A 57 -11.20 5.08 -0.12
C PRO A 57 -11.60 6.49 -0.56
N THR A 58 -11.47 7.45 0.33
CA THR A 58 -11.76 8.86 0.02
C THR A 58 -10.54 9.58 -0.52
N VAL A 59 -10.73 10.71 -1.20
CA VAL A 59 -9.60 11.57 -1.61
C VAL A 59 -8.79 12.05 -0.41
N GLY A 60 -9.46 12.35 0.72
CA GLY A 60 -8.78 12.73 1.96
C GLY A 60 -7.87 11.62 2.50
N MET A 61 -8.29 10.36 2.43
CA MET A 61 -7.44 9.21 2.79
C MET A 61 -6.24 9.05 1.87
N ILE A 62 -6.41 9.30 0.57
CA ILE A 62 -5.31 9.26 -0.41
C ILE A 62 -4.31 10.38 -0.14
N GLN A 63 -4.78 11.59 0.14
CA GLN A 63 -3.93 12.73 0.51
C GLN A 63 -3.18 12.47 1.81
N PHE A 64 -3.87 11.98 2.84
CA PHE A 64 -3.26 11.61 4.10
C PHE A 64 -2.18 10.52 3.93
N THR A 65 -2.45 9.51 3.09
CA THR A 65 -1.48 8.47 2.73
C THR A 65 -0.22 9.09 2.12
N LYS A 66 -0.39 10.04 1.20
CA LYS A 66 0.72 10.79 0.62
C LYS A 66 1.53 11.49 1.71
N ASP A 67 0.88 12.27 2.58
CA ASP A 67 1.56 13.06 3.61
C ASP A 67 2.37 12.17 4.57
N MET A 68 1.80 11.03 4.98
CA MET A 68 2.48 10.07 5.86
C MET A 68 3.69 9.43 5.20
N VAL A 69 3.59 9.10 3.92
CA VAL A 69 4.71 8.51 3.17
C VAL A 69 5.83 9.52 2.96
N GLU A 70 5.49 10.78 2.74
CA GLU A 70 6.49 11.85 2.66
C GLU A 70 7.23 12.04 3.97
N LEU A 71 6.52 11.96 5.11
CA LEU A 71 7.12 12.00 6.44
C LEU A 71 8.09 10.82 6.66
N MET A 72 7.78 9.66 6.12
CA MET A 72 8.59 8.44 6.24
C MET A 72 9.77 8.37 5.25
N ARG A 73 9.85 9.26 4.27
CA ARG A 73 10.84 9.23 3.16
C ARG A 73 12.30 9.23 3.62
N GLY A 74 12.60 9.78 4.80
CA GLY A 74 13.95 9.76 5.38
C GLY A 74 14.41 8.40 5.89
N ARG A 75 13.47 7.47 6.15
CA ARG A 75 13.72 6.15 6.74
C ARG A 75 13.45 4.99 5.77
N VAL A 76 12.43 5.13 4.94
CA VAL A 76 11.99 4.12 3.99
C VAL A 76 11.78 4.72 2.62
N LYS A 77 12.19 3.98 1.60
CA LYS A 77 11.91 4.25 0.20
C LYS A 77 10.98 3.15 -0.32
N PHE A 78 9.77 3.51 -0.68
CA PHE A 78 8.90 2.58 -1.39
C PHE A 78 9.32 2.49 -2.86
N ALA A 79 9.57 1.27 -3.32
CA ALA A 79 10.10 1.00 -4.65
C ALA A 79 9.01 0.70 -5.68
N ALA A 80 7.94 0.02 -5.25
CA ALA A 80 6.74 -0.20 -6.04
C ALA A 80 5.57 -0.58 -5.11
N VAL A 81 4.35 -0.34 -5.58
CA VAL A 81 3.12 -0.68 -4.87
C VAL A 81 2.16 -1.42 -5.80
N ALA A 82 1.70 -2.59 -5.37
CA ALA A 82 0.67 -3.36 -6.03
C ALA A 82 -0.57 -3.40 -5.15
N VAL A 83 -1.73 -3.05 -5.72
CA VAL A 83 -3.02 -3.03 -5.01
C VAL A 83 -3.94 -4.08 -5.63
N ALA A 84 -4.56 -4.94 -4.83
CA ALA A 84 -5.63 -5.84 -5.26
C ALA A 84 -6.98 -5.35 -4.72
N ALA A 85 -7.91 -5.01 -5.61
CA ALA A 85 -9.24 -4.53 -5.25
C ALA A 85 -10.30 -5.08 -6.23
N VAL A 86 -11.27 -5.84 -5.73
CA VAL A 86 -12.31 -6.47 -6.56
C VAL A 86 -13.48 -5.53 -6.88
N ASN A 87 -13.94 -4.75 -5.89
CA ASN A 87 -15.08 -3.85 -6.06
C ASN A 87 -14.74 -2.71 -7.03
N SER A 88 -15.60 -2.45 -8.01
CA SER A 88 -15.37 -1.42 -9.04
C SER A 88 -15.23 0.01 -8.50
N ALA A 89 -15.96 0.37 -7.44
CA ALA A 89 -15.83 1.69 -6.83
C ALA A 89 -14.47 1.85 -6.13
N GLN A 90 -14.04 0.84 -5.38
CA GLN A 90 -12.72 0.81 -4.74
C GLN A 90 -11.61 0.80 -5.78
N PHE A 91 -11.72 -0.06 -6.80
CA PHE A 91 -10.76 -0.13 -7.90
C PHE A 91 -10.59 1.24 -8.57
N GLY A 92 -11.69 1.94 -8.86
CA GLY A 92 -11.66 3.30 -9.40
C GLY A 92 -10.91 4.28 -8.49
N MET A 93 -11.17 4.23 -7.19
CA MET A 93 -10.49 5.09 -6.21
C MET A 93 -9.01 4.75 -6.03
N PHE A 94 -8.62 3.48 -6.04
CA PHE A 94 -7.21 3.09 -6.02
C PHE A 94 -6.49 3.48 -7.32
N ARG A 95 -7.18 3.47 -8.47
CA ARG A 95 -6.62 3.98 -9.73
C ARG A 95 -6.43 5.50 -9.71
N LEU A 96 -7.35 6.24 -9.08
CA LEU A 96 -7.13 7.66 -8.81
C LEU A 96 -5.95 7.85 -7.85
N GLY A 97 -5.90 7.06 -6.79
CA GLY A 97 -4.80 7.03 -5.82
C GLY A 97 -3.45 6.77 -6.49
N GLN A 98 -3.37 5.80 -7.40
CA GLN A 98 -2.17 5.51 -8.18
C GLN A 98 -1.60 6.78 -8.84
N VAL A 99 -2.42 7.57 -9.52
CA VAL A 99 -1.95 8.80 -10.19
C VAL A 99 -1.36 9.80 -9.19
N ILE A 100 -1.95 9.91 -8.00
CA ILE A 100 -1.52 10.86 -6.96
C ILE A 100 -0.27 10.35 -6.22
N LEU A 101 -0.17 9.04 -6.02
CA LEU A 101 0.78 8.39 -5.13
C LEU A 101 2.03 7.88 -5.86
N GLU A 102 1.95 7.56 -7.15
CA GLU A 102 3.08 7.06 -7.96
C GLU A 102 4.34 7.95 -7.92
N PRO A 103 4.25 9.30 -7.93
CA PRO A 103 5.43 10.16 -7.78
C PRO A 103 6.20 9.96 -6.47
N ILE A 104 5.55 9.37 -5.45
CA ILE A 104 6.09 9.21 -4.09
C ILE A 104 6.46 7.76 -3.83
N PHE A 105 5.61 6.83 -4.26
CA PHE A 105 5.75 5.39 -4.04
C PHE A 105 6.55 4.66 -5.12
N GLY A 106 6.87 5.34 -6.22
CA GLY A 106 7.37 4.70 -7.43
C GLY A 106 6.26 3.97 -8.19
N PRO A 107 6.63 3.09 -9.14
CA PRO A 107 5.68 2.32 -9.95
C PRO A 107 4.55 1.77 -9.09
N THR A 108 3.32 2.16 -9.42
CA THR A 108 2.13 1.76 -8.68
C THR A 108 1.12 1.19 -9.65
N ASN A 109 0.48 0.07 -9.31
CA ASN A 109 -0.56 -0.51 -10.17
C ASN A 109 -1.66 -1.20 -9.36
N VAL A 110 -2.85 -1.29 -9.96
CA VAL A 110 -4.07 -1.78 -9.32
C VAL A 110 -4.63 -2.94 -10.15
N PHE A 111 -4.95 -4.03 -9.46
CA PHE A 111 -5.38 -5.31 -10.02
C PHE A 111 -6.72 -5.72 -9.43
N ARG A 112 -7.41 -6.62 -10.13
CA ARG A 112 -8.70 -7.18 -9.68
C ARG A 112 -8.53 -8.41 -8.79
N ASP A 113 -7.32 -8.93 -8.69
CA ASP A 113 -6.98 -10.14 -7.95
C ASP A 113 -5.59 -10.01 -7.32
N LEU A 114 -5.38 -10.79 -6.25
CA LEU A 114 -4.15 -10.73 -5.45
C LEU A 114 -2.96 -11.36 -6.16
N ASP A 115 -3.19 -12.40 -6.97
CA ASP A 115 -2.12 -13.14 -7.66
C ASP A 115 -1.45 -12.26 -8.71
N SER A 116 -2.24 -11.59 -9.56
CA SER A 116 -1.70 -10.64 -10.56
C SER A 116 -0.95 -9.48 -9.92
N ALA A 117 -1.43 -8.97 -8.78
CA ALA A 117 -0.75 -7.93 -8.02
C ALA A 117 0.61 -8.41 -7.51
N ARG A 118 0.67 -9.62 -6.96
CA ARG A 118 1.89 -10.25 -6.46
C ARG A 118 2.89 -10.51 -7.59
N ASP A 119 2.47 -11.14 -8.68
CA ASP A 119 3.32 -11.45 -9.83
C ASP A 119 3.91 -10.20 -10.46
N TRP A 120 3.14 -9.10 -10.50
CA TRP A 120 3.65 -7.82 -10.97
C TRP A 120 4.69 -7.25 -10.00
N LEU A 121 4.42 -7.29 -8.69
CA LEU A 121 5.35 -6.77 -7.68
C LEU A 121 6.67 -7.55 -7.67
N GLU A 122 6.63 -8.87 -7.84
CA GLU A 122 7.82 -9.72 -7.96
C GLU A 122 8.66 -9.36 -9.20
N ARG A 123 8.03 -9.06 -10.33
CA ARG A 123 8.73 -8.57 -11.52
C ARG A 123 9.40 -7.21 -11.29
N GLN A 124 8.75 -6.29 -10.56
CA GLN A 124 9.38 -5.02 -10.16
C GLN A 124 10.58 -5.22 -9.24
N ARG A 125 10.53 -6.23 -8.37
CA ARG A 125 11.64 -6.60 -7.48
C ARG A 125 12.81 -7.19 -8.26
N ALA A 126 12.52 -8.08 -9.21
CA ALA A 126 13.53 -8.74 -10.03
C ALA A 126 14.26 -7.77 -10.97
N SER A 127 13.57 -6.75 -11.50
CA SER A 127 14.18 -5.76 -12.41
C SER A 127 15.12 -4.75 -11.71
N ARG A 128 15.10 -4.71 -10.38
CA ARG A 128 15.96 -3.84 -9.55
C ARG A 128 17.14 -4.56 -8.90
N ARG A 129 17.23 -5.89 -9.03
CA ARG A 129 18.41 -6.66 -8.64
C ARG A 129 19.45 -6.61 -9.75
#